data_AF-A0A520CD63-F1
#
_entry.id   AF-A0A520CD63-F1
#
_cell.length_a   1.000
_cell.length_b   1.000
_cell.length_c   1.000
_cell.angle_alpha   90.00
_cell.angle_beta   90.00
_cell.angle_gamma   90.00
#
_symmetry.space_group_name_H-M   'P 1'
#
loop_
_entity.id
_entity.type
_entity.pdbx_description
1 polymer ?
#
loop_
_entity_poly.entity_id
_entity_poly.type
_entity_poly.pdbx_seq_one_letter_code
_entity_poly.pdbx_strand_id
1 'polypeptide(L)' 'DRGAQLSIIAKDKGKEVFDGLFENYILGDWREPDVIRLSAVPLYNSFEDIYLTGEALLKVSQKILNA' A
#
# COMPACT_ATOMS: atom_id res chain seq x y z
N ASP A 1 9.82 -0.21 -21.01
CA ASP A 1 9.89 0.39 -19.66
C ASP A 1 8.58 0.24 -18.92
N ARG A 2 8.59 -0.50 -17.81
CA ARG A 2 7.50 -0.49 -16.83
C ARG A 2 8.07 0.24 -15.61
N GLY A 3 7.45 1.34 -15.19
CA GLY A 3 7.90 2.08 -14.00
C GLY A 3 7.81 1.24 -12.72
N ALA A 4 8.14 1.83 -11.58
CA ALA A 4 8.10 1.17 -10.27
C ALA A 4 6.71 1.19 -9.61
N GLN A 5 5.64 1.40 -10.39
CA GLN A 5 4.26 1.35 -9.87
C GLN A 5 3.82 -0.11 -9.67
N LEU A 6 3.41 -0.42 -8.45
CA LEU A 6 2.71 -1.64 -8.07
C LEU A 6 1.20 -1.36 -7.92
N SER A 7 0.36 -2.22 -8.49
CA SER A 7 -1.09 -2.23 -8.25
C SER A 7 -1.46 -3.51 -7.53
N ILE A 8 -2.10 -3.38 -6.38
CA ILE A 8 -2.52 -4.48 -5.51
C ILE A 8 -4.04 -4.54 -5.58
N ILE A 9 -4.59 -5.67 -6.00
CA ILE A 9 -6.03 -5.93 -5.96
C ILE A 9 -6.38 -6.42 -4.55
N ALA A 10 -7.08 -5.59 -3.78
CA ALA A 10 -7.51 -5.85 -2.42
C ALA A 10 -8.98 -6.30 -2.41
N LYS A 11 -9.20 -7.59 -2.67
CA LYS A 11 -10.54 -8.19 -2.87
C LYS A 11 -11.48 -8.09 -1.65
N ASP A 12 -10.93 -7.88 -0.46
CA ASP A 12 -11.69 -7.81 0.79
C ASP A 12 -11.17 -6.65 1.64
N LYS A 13 -12.11 -5.90 2.23
CA LYS A 13 -11.86 -4.69 3.04
C LYS A 13 -10.81 -3.73 2.46
N GLY A 14 -10.69 -3.66 1.12
CA GLY A 14 -9.57 -2.98 0.47
C GLY A 14 -9.46 -1.49 0.80
N LYS A 15 -10.60 -0.81 0.90
CA LYS A 15 -10.65 0.61 1.27
C LYS A 15 -10.20 0.83 2.71
N GLU A 16 -10.60 -0.04 3.64
CA GLU A 16 -10.15 0.01 5.04
C GLU A 16 -8.64 -0.24 5.14
N VAL A 17 -8.11 -1.20 4.37
CA VAL A 17 -6.65 -1.44 4.31
C VAL A 17 -5.93 -0.22 3.77
N PHE A 18 -6.44 0.42 2.71
CA PHE A 18 -5.89 1.66 2.17
C PHE A 18 -5.90 2.80 3.19
N ASP A 19 -7.02 3.01 3.88
CA ASP A 19 -7.15 4.05 4.90
C ASP A 19 -6.19 3.78 6.08
N GLY A 20 -6.02 2.52 6.48
CA GLY A 20 -5.03 2.12 7.48
C GLY A 20 -3.58 2.35 7.05
N LEU A 21 -3.25 2.20 5.75
CA LEU A 21 -1.93 2.59 5.24
C LEU A 21 -1.72 4.10 5.32
N PHE A 22 -2.75 4.88 4.99
CA PHE A 22 -2.70 6.34 5.08
C PHE A 22 -2.46 6.81 6.53
N GLU A 23 -3.09 6.18 7.52
CA GLU A 23 -2.84 6.43 8.95
C GLU A 23 -1.39 6.11 9.37
N ASN A 24 -0.69 5.23 8.65
CA ASN A 24 0.73 4.92 8.86
C ASN A 24 1.66 5.75 7.96
N TYR A 25 1.15 6.88 7.42
CA TYR A 25 1.89 7.81 6.57
C TYR A 25 2.38 7.22 5.23
N ILE A 26 1.77 6.12 4.78
CA ILE A 26 2.06 5.53 3.47
C ILE A 26 1.08 6.10 2.46
N LEU A 27 1.61 6.93 1.57
CA LEU A 27 0.83 7.61 0.55
C LEU A 27 0.77 6.78 -0.74
N GLY A 28 -0.44 6.60 -1.24
CA GLY A 28 -0.74 5.89 -2.48
C GLY A 28 -2.00 6.43 -3.13
N ASP A 29 -2.44 5.75 -4.18
CA ASP A 29 -3.68 6.08 -4.89
C ASP A 29 -4.69 4.94 -4.74
N TRP A 30 -5.94 5.29 -4.44
CA TRP A 30 -7.06 4.35 -4.39
C TRP A 30 -7.80 4.37 -5.72
N ARG A 31 -8.02 3.20 -6.28
CA ARG A 31 -8.68 3.01 -7.57
C ARG A 31 -9.88 2.11 -7.38
N GLU A 32 -11.07 2.69 -7.57
CA GLU A 32 -12.32 1.94 -7.54
C GLU A 32 -12.29 0.76 -8.54
N PRO A 33 -12.86 -0.40 -8.17
CA PRO A 33 -13.52 -0.67 -6.87
C PRO A 33 -12.60 -1.19 -5.76
N ASP A 34 -11.40 -1.67 -6.06
CA ASP A 34 -10.66 -2.56 -5.15
C ASP A 34 -9.13 -2.51 -5.31
N VAL A 35 -8.58 -1.46 -5.91
CA VAL A 35 -7.15 -1.41 -6.25
C VAL A 35 -6.41 -0.35 -5.45
N ILE A 36 -5.35 -0.78 -4.76
CA ILE A 36 -4.35 0.10 -4.13
C ILE A 36 -3.16 0.26 -5.06
N ARG A 37 -2.73 1.49 -5.31
CA ARG A 37 -1.53 1.80 -6.08
C ARG A 37 -0.45 2.42 -5.22
N LEU A 38 0.75 1.85 -5.30
CA LEU A 38 1.96 2.38 -4.68
C LEU A 38 3.01 2.55 -5.77
N SER A 39 3.68 3.70 -5.80
CA SER A 39 4.73 3.99 -6.77
C SER A 39 5.94 4.55 -6.06
N ALA A 40 6.93 3.71 -5.83
CA ALA A 40 8.22 4.20 -5.35
C ALA A 40 8.92 4.95 -6.49
N VAL A 41 9.37 6.17 -6.23
CA VAL A 41 10.12 6.96 -7.21
C VAL A 41 11.61 6.85 -6.90
N PRO A 42 12.42 6.28 -7.81
CA PRO A 42 13.83 5.95 -7.52
C PRO A 42 14.69 7.13 -7.08
N LEU A 43 14.32 8.36 -7.45
CA LEU A 43 15.10 9.55 -7.12
C LEU A 43 15.06 9.89 -5.62
N TYR A 44 13.98 9.53 -4.92
CA TYR A 44 13.76 9.96 -3.54
C TYR A 44 13.19 8.90 -2.61
N ASN A 45 12.95 7.68 -3.09
CA ASN A 45 12.64 6.55 -2.24
C ASN A 45 13.84 5.61 -2.10
N SER A 46 14.07 5.16 -0.88
CA SER A 46 15.09 4.18 -0.53
C SER A 46 14.53 2.75 -0.52
N PHE A 47 15.41 1.75 -0.50
CA PHE A 47 15.01 0.37 -0.25
C PHE A 47 14.41 0.18 1.16
N GLU A 48 14.84 0.99 2.13
CA GLU A 48 14.29 0.98 3.48
C GLU A 48 12.83 1.47 3.50
N ASP A 49 12.49 2.51 2.74
CA ASP A 49 11.10 2.99 2.60
C ASP A 49 10.19 1.88 2.07
N ILE A 50 10.67 1.11 1.10
CA ILE A 50 9.94 -0.02 0.52
C ILE A 50 9.75 -1.12 1.55
N TYR A 51 10.79 -1.45 2.31
CA TYR A 51 10.72 -2.45 3.37
C TYR A 51 9.71 -2.05 4.46
N LEU A 52 9.80 -0.81 4.97
CA LEU A 52 8.89 -0.27 5.97
C LEU A 52 7.44 -0.22 5.46
N THR A 53 7.25 0.12 4.18
CA THR A 53 5.94 0.06 3.52
C THR A 53 5.37 -1.36 3.50
N GLY A 54 6.20 -2.36 3.21
CA GLY A 54 5.81 -3.77 3.23
C GLY A 54 5.40 -4.26 4.63
N GLU A 55 6.18 -3.90 5.65
CA GLU A 55 5.90 -4.24 7.05
C GLU A 55 4.57 -3.62 7.53
N ALA A 56 4.35 -2.34 7.21
CA ALA A 56 3.10 -1.67 7.54
C ALA A 56 1.90 -2.28 6.81
N LEU A 57 2.05 -2.60 5.52
CA LEU A 57 1.00 -3.29 4.75
C LEU A 57 0.64 -4.64 5.37
N LEU A 58 1.64 -5.43 5.77
CA LEU A 58 1.41 -6.71 6.45
C LEU A 58 0.66 -6.51 7.77
N LYS A 59 1.13 -5.59 8.62
CA LYS A 59 0.52 -5.31 9.92
C LYS A 59 -0.92 -4.80 9.80
N VAL A 60 -1.17 -3.85 8.90
CA VAL A 60 -2.50 -3.25 8.67
C VAL A 60 -3.46 -4.29 8.10
N SER A 61 -3.05 -5.02 7.07
CA SER A 61 -3.89 -6.06 6.47
C SER A 61 -4.23 -7.16 7.46
N GLN A 62 -3.28 -7.65 8.24
CA GLN A 62 -3.56 -8.64 9.30
C GLN A 62 -4.52 -8.11 10.36
N LYS A 63 -4.34 -6.86 10.81
CA LYS A 63 -5.23 -6.25 11.81
C LYS A 63 -6.67 -6.16 11.28
N ILE A 64 -6.86 -5.77 10.03
CA ILE A 64 -8.19 -5.51 9.45
C ILE A 64 -8.88 -6.80 9.00
N LEU A 65 -8.14 -7.72 8.39
CA LEU A 65 -8.70 -8.97 7.86
C LEU A 65 -8.98 -10.00 8.96
N ASN A 66 -8.25 -9.95 10.08
CA ASN A 66 -8.48 -10.83 11.23
C ASN A 66 -9.38 -10.22 12.32
N ALA A 67 -9.88 -9.00 12.11
CA ALA A 67 -10.90 -8.37 12.95
C ALA A 67 -12.31 -8.69 12.42
#